data_AF-A0A2J4RG97-F1
#
_entry.id   AF-A0A2J4RG97-F1
#
_cell.length_a   1.000
_cell.length_b   1.000
_cell.length_c   1.000
_cell.angle_alpha   90.00
_cell.angle_beta   90.00
_cell.angle_gamma   90.00
#
_symmetry.space_group_name_H-M   'P 1'
#
loop_
_entity.id
_entity.type
_entity.pdbx_description
1 polymer ?
#
loop_
_entity_poly.entity_id
_entity_poly.type
_entity_poly.pdbx_seq_one_letter_code
_entity_poly.pdbx_strand_id
1 'polypeptide(L)'
;MSLNFLDFEQPIAELEAKIDSLTAVSRQDEKLDINIDEEVHRLREKSVELTRKIFADLGAWQVAQLARHPRRPYTLDYVRLAFDEFDELAGDRAYADDKAIVGGF
;
A
#
# COMPACT_ATOMS: atom_id res chain seq x y z
N MET A 1 11.11 -8.39 -2.42
CA MET A 1 10.55 -7.73 -1.22
C MET A 1 9.27 -8.46 -0.88
N SER A 2 9.12 -8.98 0.34
CA SER A 2 7.87 -9.62 0.73
C SER A 2 6.77 -8.55 0.75
N LEU A 3 5.78 -8.71 -0.13
CA LEU A 3 4.50 -8.04 0.05
C LEU A 3 3.90 -8.68 1.31
N ASN A 4 4.07 -8.02 2.45
CA ASN A 4 3.52 -8.48 3.72
C ASN A 4 2.01 -8.19 3.73
N PHE A 5 1.27 -8.89 2.87
CA PHE A 5 -0.19 -8.86 2.87
C PHE A 5 -0.69 -9.44 4.19
N LEU A 6 -1.73 -8.83 4.74
CA LEU A 6 -2.46 -9.40 5.87
C LEU A 6 -3.33 -10.59 5.39
N ASP A 7 -3.71 -11.48 6.30
CA ASP A 7 -4.45 -12.71 5.95
C ASP A 7 -5.74 -12.41 5.16
N PHE A 8 -6.42 -11.32 5.50
CA PHE A 8 -7.65 -10.90 4.82
C PHE A 8 -7.40 -10.18 3.48
N GLU A 9 -6.16 -9.81 3.17
CA GLU A 9 -5.76 -9.18 1.90
C GLU A 9 -5.30 -10.21 0.86
N GLN A 10 -5.12 -11.48 1.23
CA GLN A 10 -4.68 -12.53 0.29
C GLN A 10 -5.55 -12.64 -0.98
N PRO A 11 -6.89 -12.55 -0.92
CA PRO A 11 -7.70 -12.57 -2.13
C PRO A 11 -7.39 -11.43 -3.11
N ILE A 12 -6.93 -10.28 -2.60
CA ILE A 12 -6.53 -9.12 -3.39
C ILE A 12 -5.14 -9.40 -4.00
N ALA A 13 -4.21 -9.91 -3.20
CA ALA A 13 -2.86 -10.26 -3.64
C ALA A 13 -2.86 -11.29 -4.79
N GLU A 14 -3.73 -12.31 -4.71
CA GLU A 14 -3.88 -13.31 -5.78
C GLU A 14 -4.40 -12.69 -7.09
N LEU A 15 -5.36 -11.76 -6.98
CA LEU A 15 -5.87 -11.03 -8.14
C LEU A 15 -4.81 -10.12 -8.77
N GLU A 16 -4.04 -9.39 -7.95
CA GLU A 16 -2.92 -8.57 -8.42
C GLU A 16 -1.85 -9.41 -9.10
N ALA A 17 -1.45 -10.55 -8.52
CA ALA A 17 -0.50 -11.47 -9.14
C ALA A 17 -1.00 -12.02 -10.48
N LYS A 18 -2.31 -12.27 -10.60
CA LYS A 18 -2.93 -12.67 -11.86
C LYS A 18 -2.92 -11.55 -12.90
N ILE A 19 -3.21 -10.31 -12.49
CA ILE A 19 -3.14 -9.13 -13.37
C ILE A 19 -1.70 -8.92 -13.86
N ASP A 20 -0.72 -9.03 -12.97
CA ASP A 20 0.70 -8.85 -13.31
C ASP A 20 1.19 -9.91 -14.28
N SER A 21 0.79 -11.18 -14.10
CA SER A 21 1.16 -12.26 -15.02
C SER A 21 0.54 -12.08 -16.42
N LEU A 22 -0.74 -11.68 -16.50
CA LEU A 22 -1.39 -11.38 -17.78
C LEU A 22 -0.77 -10.16 -18.47
N THR A 23 -0.45 -9.12 -17.70
CA THR A 23 0.22 -7.91 -18.21
C THR A 23 1.63 -8.24 -18.73
N ALA A 24 2.34 -9.17 -18.10
CA ALA A 24 3.66 -9.61 -18.54
C ALA A 24 3.59 -10.41 -19.85
N VAL A 25 2.54 -11.23 -20.05
CA VAL A 25 2.32 -12.03 -21.26
C VAL A 25 1.92 -11.16 -22.45
N SER A 26 1.03 -10.17 -22.28
CA SER A 26 0.65 -9.25 -23.37
C SER A 26 1.87 -8.51 -23.94
N ARG A 27 2.81 -8.08 -23.07
CA ARG A 27 4.07 -7.44 -23.49
C ARG A 27 4.99 -8.32 -24.36
N GLN A 28 4.80 -9.63 -24.39
CA GLN A 28 5.63 -10.56 -25.17
C GLN A 28 5.03 -10.92 -26.53
N ASP A 29 3.70 -10.81 -26.72
CA ASP A 29 2.99 -11.26 -27.93
C ASP A 29 2.03 -10.17 -28.49
N GLU A 30 2.53 -9.30 -29.37
CA GLU A 30 1.79 -8.17 -29.99
C GLU A 30 0.50 -8.55 -30.76
N LYS A 31 0.29 -9.84 -31.08
CA LYS A 31 -0.88 -10.31 -31.86
C LYS A 31 -2.10 -10.68 -31.03
N LEU A 32 -1.96 -10.78 -29.70
CA LEU A 32 -3.04 -11.18 -28.77
C LEU A 32 -3.54 -10.02 -27.89
N ASP A 33 -3.03 -8.80 -28.10
CA ASP A 33 -3.17 -7.66 -27.19
C ASP A 33 -4.63 -7.29 -26.86
N ILE A 34 -5.52 -7.27 -27.85
CA ILE A 34 -6.88 -6.71 -27.69
C ILE A 34 -7.72 -7.54 -26.68
N ASN A 35 -7.60 -8.86 -26.67
CA ASN A 35 -8.40 -9.72 -25.79
C ASN A 35 -7.81 -9.79 -24.37
N ILE A 36 -6.49 -9.65 -24.24
CA ILE A 36 -5.80 -9.65 -22.95
C ILE A 36 -6.06 -8.34 -22.21
N ASP A 37 -6.04 -7.20 -22.91
CA ASP A 37 -6.29 -5.90 -22.31
C ASP A 37 -7.70 -5.78 -21.72
N GLU A 38 -8.73 -6.26 -22.42
CA GLU A 38 -10.10 -6.30 -21.89
C GLU A 38 -10.21 -7.17 -20.63
N GLU A 39 -9.56 -8.34 -20.63
CA GLU A 39 -9.56 -9.24 -19.47
C GLU A 39 -8.80 -8.63 -18.28
N VAL A 40 -7.66 -7.99 -18.53
CA VAL A 40 -6.89 -7.26 -17.51
C VAL A 40 -7.73 -6.13 -16.92
N HIS A 41 -8.46 -5.39 -17.76
CA HIS A 41 -9.31 -4.30 -17.29
C HIS A 41 -10.44 -4.83 -16.39
N ARG A 42 -11.09 -5.93 -16.78
CA ARG A 42 -12.13 -6.59 -15.98
C ARG A 42 -11.60 -7.11 -14.65
N LEU A 43 -10.41 -7.71 -14.65
CA LEU A 43 -9.77 -8.20 -13.41
C LEU A 43 -9.38 -7.05 -12.47
N ARG A 44 -8.93 -5.91 -13.01
CA ARG A 44 -8.65 -4.70 -12.23
C ARG A 44 -9.91 -4.15 -11.57
N GLU A 45 -11.03 -4.05 -12.30
CA GLU A 45 -12.31 -3.61 -11.73
C GLU A 45 -12.75 -4.54 -10.59
N LYS A 46 -12.66 -5.86 -10.80
CA LYS A 46 -12.97 -6.85 -9.78
C LYS A 46 -12.07 -6.74 -8.55
N SER A 47 -10.78 -6.46 -8.75
CA SER A 47 -9.83 -6.22 -7.65
C SER A 47 -10.23 -4.99 -6.82
N VAL A 48 -10.61 -3.89 -7.48
CA VAL A 48 -11.08 -2.67 -6.81
C VAL A 48 -12.37 -2.92 -6.03
N GLU A 49 -13.33 -3.63 -6.62
CA GLU A 49 -14.59 -3.98 -5.96
C GLU A 49 -14.35 -4.86 -4.72
N LEU A 50 -13.53 -5.91 -4.87
CA LEU A 50 -13.19 -6.81 -3.77
C LEU A 50 -12.46 -6.08 -2.64
N THR A 51 -11.52 -5.20 -2.99
CA THR A 51 -10.82 -4.34 -2.03
C THR A 51 -11.84 -3.49 -1.25
N ARG A 52 -12.74 -2.79 -1.94
CA ARG A 52 -13.77 -1.99 -1.25
C ARG A 52 -14.63 -2.83 -0.32
N LYS A 53 -15.01 -4.02 -0.74
CA LYS A 53 -15.86 -4.92 0.06
C LYS A 53 -15.15 -5.41 1.33
N ILE A 54 -13.89 -5.83 1.22
CA ILE A 54 -13.09 -6.30 2.37
C ILE A 54 -12.85 -5.16 3.35
N PHE A 55 -12.43 -4.00 2.87
CA PHE A 55 -12.12 -2.85 3.73
C PHE A 55 -13.37 -2.18 4.34
N ALA A 56 -14.56 -2.38 3.76
CA ALA A 56 -15.82 -1.88 4.30
C ALA A 56 -16.33 -2.68 5.51
N ASP A 57 -15.98 -3.97 5.61
CA ASP A 57 -16.46 -4.89 6.66
C ASP A 57 -15.30 -5.43 7.51
N LEU A 58 -14.39 -4.54 7.91
CA LEU A 58 -13.26 -4.92 8.77
C LEU A 58 -13.70 -5.11 10.22
N GLY A 59 -13.37 -6.27 10.77
CA GLY A 59 -13.50 -6.55 12.19
C GLY A 59 -12.49 -5.77 13.04
N ALA A 60 -12.78 -5.58 14.33
CA ALA A 60 -11.94 -4.80 15.24
C ALA A 60 -10.47 -5.26 15.29
N TRP A 61 -10.22 -6.57 15.24
CA TRP A 61 -8.85 -7.11 15.20
C TRP A 61 -8.13 -6.81 13.89
N GLN A 62 -8.84 -6.90 12.75
CA GLN A 62 -8.27 -6.60 11.43
C GLN A 62 -7.88 -5.12 11.32
N VAL A 63 -8.68 -4.23 11.91
CA VAL A 63 -8.33 -2.80 12.03
C VAL A 63 -7.05 -2.61 12.84
N ALA A 64 -6.87 -3.32 13.95
CA ALA A 64 -5.66 -3.27 14.75
C ALA A 64 -4.43 -3.81 14.00
N GLN A 65 -4.60 -4.86 13.18
CA GLN A 65 -3.55 -5.37 12.30
C GLN A 65 -3.16 -4.34 11.24
N LEU A 66 -4.14 -3.69 10.59
CA LEU A 66 -3.92 -2.64 9.60
C LEU A 66 -3.23 -1.41 10.23
N ALA A 67 -3.57 -1.08 11.48
CA ALA A 67 -2.89 -0.02 12.24
C ALA A 67 -1.39 -0.30 12.47
N ARG A 68 -1.00 -1.58 12.46
CA ARG A 68 0.38 -2.04 12.64
C ARG A 68 1.01 -2.55 11.35
N HIS A 69 0.40 -2.23 10.20
CA HIS A 69 0.88 -2.72 8.92
C HIS A 69 2.33 -2.25 8.67
N PRO A 70 3.26 -3.14 8.23
CA PRO A 70 4.67 -2.79 8.07
C PRO A 70 4.94 -1.66 7.07
N ARG A 71 4.02 -1.43 6.13
CA ARG A 71 4.08 -0.33 5.15
C ARG A 71 3.18 0.86 5.49
N ARG A 72 2.64 0.92 6.71
CA ARG A 72 1.83 2.08 7.12
C ARG A 72 2.74 3.31 7.13
N PRO A 73 2.36 4.41 6.48
CA PRO A 73 3.17 5.64 6.49
C PRO A 73 3.37 6.15 7.92
N TYR A 74 4.60 6.55 8.22
CA TYR A 74 5.00 7.14 9.50
C TYR A 74 5.00 8.67 9.43
N THR A 75 5.23 9.32 10.57
CA THR A 75 5.19 10.79 10.71
C THR A 75 6.01 11.50 9.63
N LEU A 76 7.24 11.08 9.40
CA LEU A 76 8.12 11.70 8.39
C LEU A 76 7.63 11.50 6.94
N ASP A 77 6.90 10.42 6.66
CA ASP A 77 6.31 10.22 5.34
C ASP A 77 5.23 11.28 5.08
N TYR A 78 4.37 11.56 6.07
CA TYR A 78 3.38 12.63 5.95
C TYR A 78 4.02 14.00 5.90
N VAL A 79 5.05 14.27 6.71
CA VAL A 79 5.76 15.55 6.71
C VAL A 79 6.30 15.86 5.30
N ARG A 80 6.97 14.89 4.67
CA ARG A 80 7.53 15.04 3.31
C ARG A 80 6.49 15.18 2.21
N LEU A 81 5.28 14.67 2.41
CA LEU A 81 4.21 14.71 1.42
C LEU A 81 3.31 15.95 1.55
N ALA A 82 3.21 16.52 2.76
CA ALA A 82 2.25 17.56 3.08
C ALA A 82 2.89 18.93 3.38
N PHE A 83 4.19 18.97 3.70
CA PHE A 83 4.89 20.20 4.07
C PHE A 83 6.15 20.37 3.21
N ASP A 84 6.42 21.62 2.87
CA ASP A 84 7.66 22.05 2.23
C ASP A 84 8.55 22.73 3.28
N GLU A 85 9.87 22.72 3.07
CA GLU A 85 10.86 23.42 3.92
C GLU A 85 10.84 23.02 5.42
N PHE A 86 10.52 21.77 5.73
CA PHE A 86 10.54 21.26 7.11
C PHE A 86 11.96 21.19 7.69
N ASP A 87 12.19 21.91 8.79
CA ASP A 87 13.43 21.87 9.55
C ASP A 87 13.23 21.09 10.86
N GLU A 88 13.87 19.91 10.96
CA GLU A 88 13.79 19.05 12.15
C GLU A 88 14.54 19.67 13.34
N LEU A 89 13.84 19.77 14.48
CA LEU A 89 14.38 20.24 15.74
C LEU A 89 14.60 19.07 16.71
N ALA A 90 15.76 19.07 17.35
CA ALA A 90 16.23 17.97 18.19
C ALA A 90 16.50 18.39 19.63
N GLY A 91 16.30 17.45 20.56
CA GLY A 91 16.74 17.53 21.94
C GLY A 91 15.74 18.14 22.92
N ASP A 92 15.70 17.57 24.13
CA ASP A 92 14.88 18.01 25.27
C ASP A 92 15.54 19.13 26.12
N ARG A 93 16.76 19.56 25.76
CA ARG A 93 17.62 20.49 26.51
C ARG A 93 18.05 20.04 27.91
N ALA A 94 17.78 18.79 28.29
CA ALA A 94 18.06 18.28 29.63
C ALA A 94 18.89 16.99 29.61
N TYR A 95 18.60 16.07 28.70
CA TYR A 95 19.23 14.76 28.66
C TYR A 95 19.65 14.36 27.26
N ALA A 96 18.69 14.13 26.35
CA ALA A 96 18.99 13.58 25.03
C ALA A 96 17.94 13.96 23.99
N ASP A 97 18.27 13.62 22.74
CA ASP A 97 17.37 13.69 21.61
C ASP A 97 16.76 12.29 21.35
N ASP A 98 15.46 12.13 21.60
CA ASP A 98 14.74 10.86 21.45
C ASP A 98 14.35 10.61 20.00
N LYS A 99 14.96 9.61 19.37
CA LYS A 99 14.71 9.23 17.97
C LYS A 99 13.32 8.66 17.72
N ALA A 100 12.55 8.33 18.75
CA ALA A 100 11.16 7.92 18.62
C ALA A 100 10.21 9.11 18.39
N ILE A 101 10.64 10.34 18.69
CA ILE A 101 9.85 11.56 18.53
C ILE A 101 10.50 12.45 17.46
N VAL A 102 9.68 12.95 16.55
CA VAL A 102 10.10 13.90 15.51
C VAL A 102 9.29 15.17 15.65
N GLY A 103 9.95 16.33 15.54
CA GLY A 103 9.33 17.64 15.59
C GLY A 103 10.16 18.67 14.82
N GLY A 104 9.55 19.78 14.44
CA GLY A 104 10.17 20.82 13.61
C GLY A 104 9.17 21.91 13.23
N PHE A 105 9.59 22.85 12.38
CA PHE A 105 8.72 23.87 11.78
C PHE A 105 8.77 23.79 10.26
#